data_AF-A0A0C3NHP7-F1
#
_entry.id   AF-A0A0C3NHP7-F1
#
_cell.length_a   1.000
_cell.length_b   1.000
_cell.length_c   1.000
_cell.angle_alpha   90.00
_cell.angle_beta   90.00
_cell.angle_gamma   90.00
#
_symmetry.space_group_name_H-M   'P 1'
#
loop_
_entity.id
_entity.type
_entity.pdbx_description
1 polymer ?
#
loop_
_entity_poly.entity_id
_entity_poly.type
_entity_poly.pdbx_seq_one_letter_code
_entity_poly.pdbx_strand_id
1 'polypeptide(L)'
;KNWPLWKSRLETLLRGRNLLGYLHGTKAMPIDPRVGNSPAWIPMTIAEMAEMADYDADLEEQMQKDALIQEHVTASIPDSLYMCLISKS
;
A
#
# COMPACT_ATOMS: atom_id res chain seq x y z
N LYS A 1 -22.43 11.06 9.90
CA LYS A 1 -23.59 10.77 9.00
C LYS A 1 -23.21 10.57 7.53
N ASN A 2 -22.17 11.22 6.99
CA ASN A 2 -21.84 11.12 5.55
C ASN A 2 -20.76 10.07 5.19
N TRP A 3 -20.30 9.27 6.15
CA TRP A 3 -19.27 8.26 5.93
C TRP A 3 -19.57 7.28 4.78
N PRO A 4 -20.79 6.70 4.65
CA PRO A 4 -21.08 5.78 3.55
C PRO A 4 -20.93 6.43 2.16
N LEU A 5 -21.28 7.72 2.03
CA LEU A 5 -21.15 8.47 0.79
C LEU A 5 -19.68 8.71 0.42
N TRP A 6 -18.85 9.14 1.38
CA TRP A 6 -17.42 9.35 1.14
C TRP A 6 -16.69 8.07 0.84
N LYS A 7 -17.00 7.00 1.59
CA LYS A 7 -16.47 5.66 1.35
C LYS A 7 -16.81 5.19 -0.07
N SER A 8 -18.07 5.30 -0.51
CA SER A 8 -18.47 4.90 -1.86
C SER A 8 -17.76 5.70 -2.96
N ARG A 9 -17.56 7.02 -2.76
CA ARG A 9 -16.80 7.87 -3.68
C ARG A 9 -15.33 7.45 -3.76
N LEU A 10 -14.69 7.22 -2.62
CA LEU A 10 -13.30 6.77 -2.53
C LEU A 10 -13.14 5.41 -3.21
N GLU A 11 -13.99 4.43 -2.89
CA GLU A 11 -13.93 3.09 -3.49
C GLU A 11 -14.14 3.14 -5.02
N THR A 12 -15.04 4.00 -5.50
CA THR A 12 -15.26 4.20 -6.95
C THR A 12 -14.02 4.77 -7.62
N LEU A 13 -13.41 5.79 -7.02
CA LEU A 13 -12.19 6.42 -7.52
C LEU A 13 -11.02 5.44 -7.55
N LEU A 14 -10.81 4.68 -6.48
CA LEU A 14 -9.72 3.70 -6.38
C LEU A 14 -9.94 2.51 -7.32
N ARG A 15 -11.20 2.09 -7.55
CA ARG A 15 -11.53 1.05 -8.53
C ARG A 15 -11.12 1.46 -9.94
N GLY A 16 -11.40 2.70 -10.34
CA GLY A 16 -10.99 3.22 -11.66
C GLY A 16 -9.47 3.29 -11.86
N ARG A 17 -8.69 3.28 -10.77
CA ARG A 17 -7.22 3.33 -10.78
C ARG A 17 -6.56 1.99 -10.48
N ASN A 18 -7.35 0.91 -10.36
CA ASN A 18 -6.87 -0.41 -9.93
C ASN A 18 -6.15 -0.40 -8.54
N LEU A 19 -6.54 0.52 -7.66
CA LEU A 19 -5.97 0.70 -6.31
C LEU A 19 -6.85 0.09 -5.21
N LEU A 20 -8.08 -0.31 -5.53
CA LEU A 20 -9.04 -0.81 -4.54
C LEU A 20 -8.51 -2.04 -3.77
N GLY A 21 -7.75 -2.90 -4.44
CA GLY A 21 -7.21 -4.11 -3.83
C GLY A 21 -6.20 -3.83 -2.71
N TYR A 22 -5.43 -2.75 -2.85
CA TYR A 22 -4.46 -2.27 -1.86
C TYR A 22 -5.17 -1.66 -0.64
N LEU A 23 -6.23 -0.87 -0.83
CA LEU A 23 -7.03 -0.33 0.27
C LEU A 23 -7.64 -1.44 1.16
N HIS A 24 -8.13 -2.52 0.54
CA HIS A 24 -8.73 -3.64 1.26
C HIS A 24 -7.72 -4.68 1.77
N GLY A 25 -6.42 -4.51 1.49
CA GLY A 25 -5.40 -5.50 1.83
C GLY A 25 -5.58 -6.84 1.09
N THR A 26 -6.32 -6.85 -0.01
CA THR A 26 -6.50 -8.04 -0.88
C THR A 26 -5.34 -8.22 -1.86
N LYS A 27 -4.57 -7.16 -2.11
CA LYS A 27 -3.27 -7.27 -2.78
C LYS A 27 -2.25 -7.78 -1.78
N ALA A 28 -1.63 -8.91 -2.11
CA ALA A 28 -0.59 -9.50 -1.30
C ALA A 28 0.62 -8.56 -1.22
N MET A 29 1.20 -8.46 -0.02
CA MET A 29 2.47 -7.79 0.20
C MET A 29 3.60 -8.67 -0.38
N PRO A 30 4.62 -8.09 -1.02
CA PRO A 30 5.82 -8.80 -1.42
C PRO A 30 6.39 -9.55 -0.21
N ILE A 31 6.77 -10.79 -0.43
CA ILE A 31 7.36 -11.63 0.60
C ILE A 31 8.86 -11.41 0.53
N ASP A 32 9.45 -10.92 1.62
CA ASP A 32 10.89 -10.71 1.71
C ASP A 32 11.61 -12.07 1.53
N PRO A 33 12.44 -12.24 0.48
CA PRO A 33 13.19 -13.49 0.23
C PRO A 33 14.15 -13.86 1.38
N ARG A 34 14.46 -12.92 2.27
CA ARG A 34 15.29 -13.14 3.46
C ARG A 34 14.51 -13.86 4.57
N VAL A 35 13.17 -13.87 4.52
CA VAL A 35 12.34 -14.52 5.55
C VAL A 35 12.57 -16.02 5.51
N GLY A 36 13.01 -16.58 6.64
CA GLY A 36 13.35 -18.00 6.76
C GLY A 36 14.82 -18.31 6.51
N ASN A 37 15.61 -17.34 6.04
CA ASN A 37 17.06 -17.45 5.93
C ASN A 37 17.78 -16.99 7.22
N SER A 38 19.07 -17.31 7.31
CA SER A 38 19.94 -16.79 8.37
C SER A 38 20.01 -15.26 8.32
N PRO A 39 20.11 -14.54 9.45
CA PRO A 39 20.30 -13.08 9.45
C PRO A 39 21.53 -12.58 8.68
N ALA A 40 22.53 -13.44 8.49
CA ALA A 40 23.74 -13.16 7.71
C ALA A 40 23.70 -13.72 6.28
N TRP A 41 22.53 -14.19 5.81
CA TRP A 41 22.36 -14.69 4.46
C TRP A 41 22.53 -13.56 3.45
N ILE A 42 23.23 -13.87 2.37
CA ILE A 42 23.47 -12.98 1.24
C ILE A 42 23.17 -13.81 -0.02
N PRO A 43 22.42 -13.28 -1.00
CA PRO A 43 22.19 -13.97 -2.26
C PRO A 43 23.52 -14.25 -2.96
N MET A 44 23.80 -15.51 -3.28
CA MET A 44 25.06 -15.94 -3.91
C MET A 44 24.88 -16.50 -5.32
N THR A 45 23.66 -16.87 -5.68
CA THR A 45 23.31 -17.36 -7.02
C THR A 45 22.64 -16.28 -7.85
N ILE A 46 22.72 -16.40 -9.18
CA ILE A 46 22.03 -15.49 -10.11
C ILE A 46 20.51 -15.50 -9.85
N ALA A 47 19.95 -16.65 -9.50
CA ALA A 47 18.52 -16.78 -9.19
C ALA A 47 18.14 -16.00 -7.92
N GLU A 48 18.90 -16.14 -6.83
CA GLU A 48 18.64 -15.41 -5.58
C GLU A 48 18.83 -13.89 -5.77
N MET A 49 19.80 -13.47 -6.58
CA MET A 49 19.99 -12.05 -6.91
C MET A 49 18.82 -11.49 -7.72
N ALA A 50 18.28 -12.27 -8.67
CA ALA A 50 17.11 -11.88 -9.44
C ALA A 50 15.86 -11.79 -8.55
N GLU A 51 15.65 -12.76 -7.67
CA GLU A 51 14.52 -12.76 -6.72
C GLU A 51 14.58 -11.56 -5.77
N MET A 52 15.76 -11.19 -5.29
CA MET A 52 15.94 -9.97 -4.48
C MET A 52 15.63 -8.70 -5.28
N ALA A 53 16.06 -8.63 -6.55
CA ALA A 53 15.78 -7.47 -7.39
C ALA A 53 14.30 -7.33 -7.73
N ASP A 54 13.62 -8.45 -8.00
CA ASP A 54 12.17 -8.49 -8.23
C ASP A 54 11.41 -8.06 -6.96
N TYR A 55 11.82 -8.54 -5.79
CA TYR A 55 11.25 -8.12 -4.51
C TYR A 55 11.40 -6.62 -4.26
N ASP A 56 12.60 -6.05 -4.48
CA ASP A 56 12.85 -4.63 -4.28
C ASP A 56 12.00 -3.77 -5.24
N ALA A 57 11.82 -4.21 -6.49
CA ALA A 57 10.96 -3.55 -7.46
C ALA A 57 9.47 -3.60 -7.07
N ASP A 58 8.99 -4.76 -6.63
CA ASP A 58 7.62 -4.95 -6.17
C ASP A 58 7.33 -4.12 -4.90
N LEU A 59 8.32 -4.01 -4.00
CA LEU A 59 8.22 -3.22 -2.77
C LEU A 59 8.10 -1.72 -3.10
N GLU A 60 8.93 -1.22 -4.01
CA GLU A 60 8.87 0.18 -4.47
C GLU A 60 7.53 0.47 -5.17
N GLU A 61 7.04 -0.43 -6.04
CA GLU A 61 5.71 -0.27 -6.62
C GLU A 61 4.65 -0.19 -5.53
N GLN A 62 4.67 -1.10 -4.55
CA GLN A 62 3.70 -1.07 -3.46
C GLN A 62 3.74 0.25 -2.70
N MET A 63 4.93 0.74 -2.32
CA MET A 63 5.08 2.01 -1.60
C MET A 63 4.46 3.17 -2.39
N GLN A 64 4.62 3.20 -3.72
CA GLN A 64 4.01 4.21 -4.57
C GLN A 64 2.48 4.09 -4.60
N LYS A 65 1.92 2.87 -4.68
CA LYS A 65 0.46 2.67 -4.65
C LYS A 65 -0.13 3.07 -3.30
N ASP A 66 0.55 2.75 -2.20
CA ASP A 66 0.14 3.11 -0.85
C ASP A 66 0.13 4.64 -0.66
N ALA A 67 1.15 5.34 -1.16
CA ALA A 67 1.19 6.80 -1.15
C ALA A 67 0.01 7.42 -1.94
N LEU A 68 -0.30 6.90 -3.14
CA LEU A 68 -1.45 7.36 -3.93
C LEU A 68 -2.78 7.12 -3.22
N ILE A 69 -2.93 6.01 -2.51
CA ILE A 69 -4.13 5.72 -1.72
C ILE A 69 -4.26 6.71 -0.58
N GLN A 70 -3.16 6.99 0.15
CA GLN A 70 -3.14 7.98 1.21
C GLN A 70 -3.52 9.37 0.69
N GLU A 71 -2.99 9.78 -0.47
CA GLU A 71 -3.35 11.04 -1.13
C GLU A 71 -4.87 11.08 -1.42
N HIS A 72 -5.41 10.03 -2.03
CA HIS A 72 -6.83 9.96 -2.36
C HIS A 72 -7.74 9.92 -1.13
N VAL A 73 -7.36 9.21 -0.07
CA VAL A 73 -8.07 9.19 1.21
C VAL A 73 -8.10 10.60 1.80
N THR A 74 -6.95 11.26 1.85
CA THR A 74 -6.81 12.62 2.41
C THR A 74 -7.63 13.63 1.62
N ALA A 75 -7.61 13.55 0.28
CA ALA A 75 -8.39 14.44 -0.58
C ALA A 75 -9.90 14.16 -0.57
N SER A 76 -10.32 12.93 -0.23
CA SER A 76 -11.74 12.52 -0.27
C SER A 76 -12.48 12.76 1.04
N ILE A 77 -11.76 12.80 2.17
CA ILE A 77 -12.32 13.07 3.49
C ILE A 77 -12.40 14.59 3.68
N PRO A 78 -13.52 15.15 4.18
CA PRO A 78 -13.57 16.58 4.48
C PRO A 78 -12.56 16.98 5.55
N ASP A 79 -11.98 18.17 5.42
CA ASP A 79 -11.00 18.72 6.36
C ASP A 79 -11.46 18.68 7.81
N SER A 80 -12.75 18.92 8.07
CA SER A 80 -13.33 18.87 9.42
C SER A 80 -13.24 17.49 10.07
N LEU A 81 -13.26 16.42 9.28
CA LEU A 81 -13.05 15.05 9.74
C LEU A 81 -11.57 14.71 9.84
N TYR A 82 -10.77 15.13 8.87
CA TYR A 82 -9.33 14.92 8.89
C TYR A 82 -8.70 15.56 10.13
N MET A 83 -9.05 16.81 10.43
CA MET A 83 -8.61 17.52 11.63
C MET A 83 -9.11 16.85 12.92
N CYS A 84 -10.35 16.32 12.95
CA CYS A 84 -10.86 15.55 14.09
C CYS A 84 -10.09 14.25 14.35
N LEU A 85 -9.56 13.61 13.29
CA LEU A 85 -8.78 12.38 13.41
C LEU A 85 -7.36 12.68 13.91
N ILE A 86 -6.74 13.75 13.41
CA ILE A 86 -5.38 14.15 13.83
C ILE A 86 -5.37 14.76 15.22
N SER A 87 -6.38 15.55 15.60
CA SER A 87 -6.44 16.17 16.94
C SER A 87 -6.67 15.16 18.08
N LYS A 88 -6.99 13.91 17.74
CA LYS A 88 -7.21 12.82 18.70
C LYS A 88 -6.06 11.81 18.72
N SER A 89 -5.04 12.00 17.89
CA SER A 89 -3.80 11.22 17.88
C SER A 89 -2.74 11.91 18.73
#